data_AF-A0A845RLV2-F1
#
_entry.id   AF-A0A845RLV2-F1
#
_cell.length_a   1.000
_cell.length_b   1.000
_cell.length_c   1.000
_cell.angle_alpha   90.00
_cell.angle_beta   90.00
_cell.angle_gamma   90.00
#
_symmetry.space_group_name_H-M   'P 1'
#
loop_
_entity.id
_entity.type
_entity.pdbx_description
1 polymer ?
#
loop_
_entity_poly.entity_id
_entity_poly.type
_entity_poly.pdbx_seq_one_letter_code
_entity_poly.pdbx_strand_id
1 'polypeptide(L)' 'MRFCHELKKLANAFEADQFVAVKNDVLLVLKSMYGETSREYKVVKQTSSPATIIKVLNHIAERSEDLSLHALAANM' A
#
# COMPACT_ATOMS: atom_id res chain seq x y z
N MET A 1 8.13 -10.07 -6.36
CA MET A 1 8.93 -9.05 -5.63
C MET A 1 8.90 -7.63 -6.21
N ARG A 2 8.54 -7.37 -7.49
CA ARG A 2 8.44 -5.99 -8.04
C ARG A 2 7.45 -5.06 -7.32
N PHE A 3 6.43 -5.61 -6.67
CA PHE A 3 5.30 -4.86 -6.13
C PHE A 3 5.60 -4.09 -4.85
N CYS A 4 6.27 -4.72 -3.86
CA CYS A 4 6.68 -4.03 -2.64
C CYS A 4 7.67 -2.88 -2.92
N HIS A 5 8.42 -2.97 -4.02
CA HIS A 5 9.36 -1.94 -4.43
C HIS A 5 8.64 -0.65 -4.90
N GLU A 6 7.56 -0.77 -5.67
CA GLU A 6 6.75 0.39 -6.09
C GLU A 6 6.06 1.06 -4.89
N LEU A 7 5.55 0.28 -3.93
CA LEU A 7 4.95 0.84 -2.71
C LEU A 7 5.98 1.56 -1.83
N LYS A 8 7.19 1.01 -1.68
CA LYS A 8 8.29 1.67 -0.96
C LYS A 8 8.73 2.97 -1.65
N LYS A 9 8.75 2.99 -2.98
CA LYS A 9 9.07 4.20 -3.75
C LYS A 9 8.01 5.29 -3.56
N LEU A 10 6.73 4.95 -3.60
CA LEU A 10 5.62 5.87 -3.33
C LEU A 10 5.66 6.42 -1.90
N ALA A 11 6.00 5.58 -0.91
CA ALA A 11 6.13 6.01 0.48
C ALA A 11 7.23 7.07 0.69
N ASN A 12 8.33 7.00 -0.08
CA ASN A 12 9.45 7.94 0.03
C ASN A 12 9.22 9.27 -0.72
N ALA A 13 8.22 9.36 -1.60
CA ALA A 13 8.00 10.53 -2.48
C ALA A 13 7.01 11.57 -1.91
N PHE A 14 6.68 11.51 -0.61
CA PHE A 14 5.67 12.40 -0.01
C PHE A 14 6.20 13.81 0.30
N GLU A 15 6.29 14.65 -0.73
CA GLU A 15 6.32 16.12 -0.59
C GLU A 15 4.86 16.65 -0.56
N ALA A 16 4.59 17.75 0.16
CA ALA A 16 3.22 18.19 0.50
C ALA A 16 2.35 18.59 -0.72
N ASP A 17 2.99 19.09 -1.77
CA ASP A 17 2.43 19.47 -3.07
C ASP A 17 2.12 18.25 -3.96
N GLN A 18 2.71 17.10 -3.69
CA GLN A 18 2.49 15.84 -4.42
C GLN A 18 1.53 14.88 -3.71
N PHE A 19 1.12 15.19 -2.48
CA PHE A 19 0.28 14.34 -1.64
C PHE A 19 -0.99 13.85 -2.36
N VAL A 20 -1.69 14.74 -3.07
CA VAL A 20 -2.94 14.40 -3.77
C VAL A 20 -2.69 13.43 -4.92
N ALA A 21 -1.63 13.65 -5.71
CA ALA A 21 -1.27 12.78 -6.81
C ALA A 21 -0.87 11.38 -6.31
N VAL A 22 0.04 11.32 -5.34
CA VAL A 22 0.49 10.06 -4.72
C VAL A 22 -0.68 9.31 -4.07
N LYS A 23 -1.59 10.04 -3.40
CA LYS A 23 -2.80 9.43 -2.81
C LYS A 23 -3.69 8.79 -3.89
N ASN A 24 -3.88 9.44 -5.03
CA ASN A 24 -4.70 8.90 -6.11
C ASN A 24 -4.06 7.64 -6.72
N ASP A 25 -2.74 7.63 -6.91
CA ASP A 25 -2.01 6.46 -7.41
C ASP A 25 -2.14 5.28 -6.44
N VAL A 26 -1.97 5.54 -5.13
CA VAL A 26 -2.17 4.52 -4.10
C VAL A 26 -3.61 3.98 -4.10
N LEU A 27 -4.62 4.84 -4.24
CA LEU A 27 -6.02 4.40 -4.34
C LEU A 27 -6.25 3.51 -5.55
N LEU A 28 -5.65 3.83 -6.69
CA LEU A 28 -5.78 3.03 -7.91
C LEU A 28 -5.19 1.63 -7.72
N VAL A 29 -4.02 1.53 -7.08
CA VAL A 29 -3.40 0.25 -6.73
C VAL A 29 -4.27 -0.54 -5.75
N LEU A 30 -4.71 0.08 -4.65
CA LEU A 30 -5.53 -0.58 -3.62
C LEU A 30 -6.87 -1.07 -4.18
N LYS A 31 -7.50 -0.28 -5.05
CA LYS A 31 -8.73 -0.68 -5.75
C LYS A 31 -8.50 -1.91 -6.61
N SER A 32 -7.40 -1.95 -7.37
CA SER A 32 -7.08 -3.08 -8.23
C SER A 32 -6.79 -4.36 -7.45
N MET A 33 -6.25 -4.26 -6.23
CA MET A 33 -5.86 -5.42 -5.44
C MET A 33 -6.95 -5.94 -4.51
N TYR A 34 -7.59 -5.03 -3.77
CA TYR A 34 -8.47 -5.36 -2.66
C TYR A 34 -9.91 -4.89 -2.89
N GLY A 35 -10.16 -4.08 -3.93
CA GLY A 35 -11.45 -3.47 -4.21
C GLY A 35 -11.73 -2.23 -3.35
N GLU A 36 -12.72 -1.45 -3.77
CA GLU A 36 -13.09 -0.19 -3.10
C GLU A 36 -13.76 -0.38 -1.72
N THR A 37 -14.24 -1.60 -1.45
CA THR A 37 -14.87 -1.95 -0.18
C THR A 37 -13.87 -2.34 0.89
N SER A 38 -12.59 -2.55 0.51
CA SER A 38 -11.49 -2.92 1.42
C SER A 38 -11.22 -1.86 2.49
N ARG A 39 -10.66 -2.31 3.62
CA ARG A 39 -10.34 -1.42 4.74
C ARG A 39 -9.22 -0.45 4.34
N GLU A 40 -8.21 -0.96 3.66
CA GLU A 40 -7.02 -0.26 3.18
C GLU A 40 -7.43 0.89 2.24
N TYR A 41 -8.29 0.59 1.25
CA TYR A 41 -8.79 1.61 0.33
C TYR A 41 -9.58 2.70 1.05
N LYS A 42 -10.50 2.32 1.95
CA LYS A 42 -11.32 3.28 2.71
C LYS A 42 -10.47 4.19 3.59
N VAL A 43 -9.47 3.62 4.29
CA VAL A 43 -8.56 4.38 5.16
C VAL A 43 -7.76 5.40 4.35
N VAL A 44 -7.16 4.99 3.22
CA VAL A 44 -6.43 5.91 2.35
C VAL A 44 -7.36 6.97 1.74
N LYS A 45 -8.57 6.60 1.34
CA LYS A 45 -9.54 7.54 0.75
C LYS A 45 -9.91 8.65 1.72
N GLN A 46 -10.16 8.31 2.99
CA GLN A 46 -10.62 9.24 4.02
C GLN A 46 -9.49 10.07 4.64
N THR A 47 -8.25 9.59 4.63
CA THR A 47 -7.15 10.29 5.30
C THR A 47 -6.62 11.48 4.50
N SER A 48 -6.32 12.57 5.19
CA SER A 48 -5.55 13.72 4.68
C SER A 48 -4.09 13.69 5.17
N SER A 49 -3.68 12.63 5.86
CA SER A 49 -2.35 12.52 6.47
C SER A 49 -1.42 11.62 5.63
N PRO A 50 -0.27 12.16 5.14
CA PRO A 50 0.79 11.37 4.49
C PRO A 50 1.25 10.19 5.33
N ALA A 51 1.45 10.40 6.64
CA ALA A 51 1.92 9.38 7.56
C ALA A 51 0.96 8.19 7.66
N THR A 52 -0.35 8.41 7.54
CA THR A 52 -1.34 7.34 7.54
C THR A 52 -1.24 6.49 6.28
N ILE A 53 -1.03 7.12 5.11
CA ILE A 53 -0.86 6.38 3.84
C ILE A 53 0.38 5.50 3.92
N ILE A 54 1.51 6.05 4.39
CA ILE A 54 2.76 5.29 4.55
C ILE A 54 2.56 4.09 5.49
N LYS A 55 1.85 4.26 6.62
CA LYS A 55 1.54 3.15 7.53
C LYS A 55 0.73 2.04 6.87
N VAL A 56 -0.27 2.39 6.06
CA VAL A 56 -1.08 1.40 5.33
C VAL A 56 -0.21 0.65 4.32
N LEU A 57 0.65 1.36 3.57
CA LEU A 57 1.56 0.74 2.61
C LEU A 57 2.55 -0.20 3.28
N ASN A 58 3.14 0.20 4.40
CA ASN A 58 4.05 -0.65 5.18
C ASN A 58 3.34 -1.90 5.70
N HIS A 59 2.12 -1.75 6.25
CA HIS A 59 1.32 -2.88 6.72
C HIS A 59 1.04 -3.89 5.60
N ILE A 60 0.72 -3.42 4.40
CA ILE A 60 0.50 -4.27 3.22
C ILE A 60 1.79 -4.98 2.81
N ALA A 61 2.92 -4.27 2.80
CA ALA A 61 4.22 -4.83 2.43
C ALA A 61 4.63 -5.95 3.40
N GLU A 62 4.55 -5.70 4.70
CA GLU A 62 4.85 -6.68 5.76
C GLU A 62 3.97 -7.93 5.62
N ARG A 63 2.66 -7.73 5.44
CA ARG A 63 1.73 -8.86 5.29
C ARG A 63 1.95 -9.65 3.99
N SER A 64 2.44 -8.98 2.94
CA SER A 64 2.74 -9.64 1.65
C SER A 64 4.03 -10.45 1.71
N GLU A 65 5.04 -9.97 2.45
CA GLU A 65 6.28 -10.71 2.73
C GLU A 65 5.98 -11.98 3.56
N ASP A 66 5.09 -11.85 4.54
CA ASP A 66 4.64 -12.96 5.40
C ASP A 66 3.84 -14.02 4.63
N LEU A 67 2.93 -13.61 3.74
CA LEU A 67 2.22 -14.53 2.83
C LEU A 67 3.18 -15.25 1.86
N SER A 68 4.24 -14.58 1.43
CA SER A 68 5.28 -15.17 0.56
C SER A 68 6.08 -16.25 1.30
N LEU A 69 6.44 -16.00 2.56
CA LEU A 69 7.14 -16.97 3.42
C LEU A 69 6.24 -18.17 3.77
N HIS A 70 4.98 -17.92 4.12
CA HIS A 70 4.03 -18.99 4.42
C HIS A 70 3.69 -19.85 3.19
N ALA A 71 3.57 -19.26 2.00
CA ALA A 71 3.37 -20.01 0.76
C ALA A 71 4.58 -20.87 0.38
N LEU A 72 5.81 -20.41 0.68
CA LEU A 72 7.02 -21.21 0.49
C LEU A 72 7.09 -22.37 1.50
N ALA A 73 6.72 -22.14 2.76
CA ALA A 73 6.70 -23.15 3.81
C ALA A 73 5.60 -24.21 3.63
N ALA A 74 4.46 -23.85 3.03
CA ALA A 74 3.35 -24.78 2.76
C ALA A 74 3.58 -25.66 1.51
N ASN A 75 4.58 -25.34 0.69
CA ASN A 75 4.97 -26.08 -0.52
C ASN A 75 6.23 -26.96 -0.31
N MET A 76 6.76 -27.04 0.92
CA MET A 76 7.78 -28.02 1.34
C MET A 76 7.13 -29.14 2.14
#